data_AF-A0A9X1PTY1-F1
#
_entry.id   AF-A0A9X1PTY1-F1
#
_cell.length_a   1.000
_cell.length_b   1.000
_cell.length_c   1.000
_cell.angle_alpha   90.00
_cell.angle_beta   90.00
_cell.angle_gamma   90.00
#
_symmetry.space_group_name_H-M   'P 1'
#
loop_
_entity.id
_entity.type
_entity.pdbx_description
1 polymer ?
#
loop_
_entity_poly.entity_id
_entity_poly.type
_entity_poly.pdbx_seq_one_letter_code
_entity_poly.pdbx_strand_id
1 'polypeptide(L)'
;MLSPKTRRNVARVIPFGVLWFIFSLIYAMLEKGIIGNLDHYPSTGVDYNFARNIFLLPSSGLMMGLLTGILEIGYFSKWFIKRSFTKKIIFKSLIYLVIVILFLVIITVINTAYTYNVYSLKNLVSPAWAFFTDYALIGIMVYIASIIVITQFYAEFSQSIGVGTLSNFF
;
A
#
# COMPACT_ATOMS: atom_id res chain seq x y z
N MET A 1 -26.36 -3.76 16.74
CA MET A 1 -25.51 -2.66 17.25
C MET A 1 -24.08 -3.18 17.40
N LEU A 2 -23.08 -2.53 16.80
CA LEU A 2 -21.68 -2.93 16.99
C LEU A 2 -21.22 -2.64 18.43
N SER A 3 -20.40 -3.52 19.01
CA SER A 3 -19.83 -3.26 20.33
C SER A 3 -19.01 -1.95 20.32
N PRO A 4 -18.97 -1.18 21.43
CA PRO A 4 -18.20 0.07 21.50
C PRO A 4 -16.71 -0.12 21.15
N LYS A 5 -16.14 -1.27 21.52
CA LYS A 5 -14.75 -1.65 21.20
C LYS A 5 -14.57 -1.89 19.71
N THR A 6 -15.49 -2.60 19.07
CA THR A 6 -15.46 -2.85 17.62
C THR A 6 -15.61 -1.55 16.85
N ARG A 7 -16.55 -0.68 17.23
CA ARG A 7 -16.76 0.64 16.61
C ARG A 7 -15.50 1.50 16.67
N ARG A 8 -14.83 1.55 17.83
CA ARG A 8 -13.56 2.28 18.00
C ARG A 8 -12.44 1.72 17.12
N ASN A 9 -12.33 0.39 17.02
CA ASN A 9 -11.31 -0.22 16.19
C ASN A 9 -11.55 0.08 14.70
N VAL A 10 -12.79 -0.05 14.22
CA VAL A 10 -13.16 0.28 12.84
C VAL A 10 -12.83 1.74 12.52
N ALA A 11 -13.20 2.68 13.41
CA ALA A 11 -12.89 4.11 13.22
C ALA A 11 -11.38 4.40 13.13
N ARG A 12 -10.53 3.56 13.73
CA ARG A 12 -9.06 3.68 13.64
C ARG A 12 -8.48 3.00 12.40
N VAL A 13 -9.13 1.97 11.85
CA VAL A 13 -8.70 1.29 10.61
C VAL A 13 -9.00 2.15 9.39
N ILE A 14 -10.20 2.76 9.35
CA ILE A 14 -10.71 3.50 8.17
C ILE A 14 -9.69 4.51 7.61
N PRO A 15 -9.02 5.36 8.41
CA PRO A 15 -8.05 6.32 7.89
C PRO A 15 -6.91 5.69 7.10
N PHE A 16 -6.46 4.47 7.45
CA PHE A 16 -5.45 3.77 6.67
C PHE A 16 -5.96 3.45 5.27
N GLY A 17 -7.17 2.89 5.18
CA GLY A 17 -7.81 2.60 3.90
C GLY A 17 -8.00 3.85 3.05
N VAL A 18 -8.50 4.93 3.66
CA VAL A 18 -8.74 6.21 2.96
C VAL A 18 -7.44 6.84 2.46
N LEU A 19 -6.41 6.94 3.31
CA LEU A 19 -5.12 7.49 2.89
C LEU A 19 -4.54 6.68 1.74
N TRP A 20 -4.51 5.35 1.87
CA TRP A 20 -3.99 4.49 0.81
C TRP A 20 -4.78 4.60 -0.49
N PHE A 21 -6.11 4.72 -0.44
CA PHE A 21 -6.96 4.94 -1.60
C PHE A 21 -6.61 6.27 -2.30
N ILE A 22 -6.49 7.37 -1.55
CA ILE A 22 -6.17 8.69 -2.09
C ILE A 22 -4.79 8.66 -2.76
N PHE A 23 -3.78 8.13 -2.07
CA PHE A 23 -2.44 8.05 -2.64
C PHE A 23 -2.41 7.13 -3.86
N SER A 24 -2.98 5.94 -3.81
CA SER A 24 -3.01 5.06 -5.00
C SER A 24 -3.75 5.68 -6.20
N LEU A 25 -4.75 6.53 -5.97
CA LEU A 25 -5.37 7.33 -7.03
C LEU A 25 -4.39 8.38 -7.60
N ILE A 26 -3.67 9.11 -6.75
CA ILE A 26 -2.61 10.04 -7.17
C ILE A 26 -1.56 9.30 -8.00
N TYR A 27 -1.15 8.10 -7.57
CA TYR A 27 -0.21 7.27 -8.30
C TYR A 27 -0.72 6.89 -9.69
N ALA A 28 -1.97 6.44 -9.82
CA ALA A 28 -2.55 6.09 -11.12
C ALA A 28 -2.52 7.27 -12.11
N MET A 29 -2.75 8.50 -11.61
CA MET A 29 -2.66 9.71 -12.43
C MET A 29 -1.21 10.05 -12.81
N LEU A 30 -0.28 9.95 -11.86
CA LEU A 30 1.15 10.17 -12.12
C LEU A 30 1.70 9.16 -13.12
N GLU A 31 1.35 7.89 -12.96
CA GLU A 31 1.74 6.80 -13.86
C GLU A 31 1.28 7.08 -15.29
N LYS A 32 0.00 7.44 -15.49
CA LYS A 32 -0.50 7.82 -16.82
C LYS A 32 0.21 9.04 -17.39
N GLY A 33 0.48 10.04 -16.55
CA GLY A 33 1.18 11.26 -16.94
C GLY A 33 2.61 10.99 -17.42
N ILE A 34 3.32 10.05 -16.79
CA ILE A 34 4.69 9.66 -17.16
C ILE A 34 4.70 8.78 -18.43
N ILE A 35 3.78 7.82 -18.53
CA ILE A 35 3.68 6.92 -19.69
C ILE A 35 3.21 7.66 -20.96
N GLY A 36 2.39 8.70 -20.79
CA GLY A 36 1.86 9.49 -21.90
C GLY A 36 0.91 8.67 -22.77
N ASN A 37 1.17 8.65 -24.08
CA ASN A 37 0.33 7.97 -25.09
C ASN A 37 0.78 6.54 -25.40
N LEU A 38 1.71 5.98 -24.63
CA LEU A 38 2.11 4.59 -24.81
C LEU A 38 1.04 3.64 -24.24
N ASP A 39 0.81 2.55 -24.96
CA ASP A 39 -0.10 1.47 -24.57
C ASP A 39 0.63 0.32 -23.84
N HIS A 40 1.90 0.52 -23.51
CA HIS A 40 2.72 -0.45 -22.78
C HIS A 40 3.70 0.26 -21.85
N TYR A 41 4.15 -0.46 -20.82
CA TYR A 41 5.22 0.00 -19.95
C TYR A 41 6.56 -0.05 -20.68
N PRO A 42 7.33 1.07 -20.76
CA PRO A 42 8.61 1.10 -21.47
C PRO A 42 9.65 0.10 -20.94
N SER A 43 9.65 -0.17 -19.64
CA SER A 43 10.66 -1.02 -19.00
C SER A 43 10.33 -2.52 -19.06
N THR A 44 9.05 -2.89 -19.05
CA THR A 44 8.63 -4.30 -18.99
C THR A 44 7.97 -4.79 -20.27
N GLY A 45 7.55 -3.89 -21.17
CA GLY A 45 6.78 -4.20 -22.37
C GLY A 45 5.36 -4.71 -22.09
N VAL A 46 4.90 -4.70 -20.83
CA VAL A 46 3.56 -5.16 -20.45
C VAL A 46 2.51 -4.15 -20.90
N ASP A 47 1.40 -4.64 -21.43
CA ASP A 47 0.28 -3.80 -21.87
C ASP A 47 -0.25 -2.93 -20.72
N TYR A 48 -0.39 -1.65 -21.00
CA TYR A 48 -0.87 -0.64 -20.09
C TYR A 48 -2.30 -0.23 -20.46
N ASN A 49 -3.23 -0.41 -19.53
CA ASN A 49 -4.62 0.01 -19.70
C ASN A 49 -5.03 0.95 -18.57
N PHE A 50 -5.08 2.25 -18.89
CA PHE A 50 -5.43 3.28 -17.90
C PHE A 50 -6.85 3.13 -17.36
N ALA A 51 -7.83 2.82 -18.23
CA ALA A 51 -9.22 2.66 -17.82
C ALA A 51 -9.40 1.53 -16.80
N ARG A 52 -8.58 0.48 -16.88
CA ARG A 52 -8.51 -0.58 -15.86
C ARG A 52 -7.76 -0.09 -14.62
N ASN A 53 -6.58 0.49 -14.80
CA ASN A 53 -5.68 0.82 -13.70
C ASN A 53 -6.23 1.91 -12.77
N ILE A 54 -7.02 2.86 -13.29
CA ILE A 54 -7.65 3.92 -12.49
C ILE A 54 -8.65 3.38 -11.45
N PHE A 55 -9.18 2.18 -11.63
CA PHE A 55 -10.03 1.50 -10.64
C PHE A 55 -9.26 0.42 -9.87
N LEU A 56 -8.41 -0.33 -10.56
CA LEU A 56 -7.67 -1.45 -9.95
C LEU A 56 -6.65 -0.96 -8.92
N LEU A 57 -5.89 0.11 -9.21
CA LEU A 57 -4.86 0.61 -8.30
C LEU A 57 -5.48 1.18 -7.02
N PRO A 58 -6.52 2.05 -7.08
CA PRO A 58 -7.14 2.57 -5.87
C PRO A 58 -7.85 1.52 -5.02
N SER A 59 -8.52 0.55 -5.65
CA SER A 59 -9.14 -0.57 -4.92
C SER A 59 -8.11 -1.45 -4.22
N SER A 60 -7.00 -1.78 -4.90
CA SER A 60 -5.89 -2.53 -4.30
C SER A 60 -5.23 -1.75 -3.16
N GLY A 61 -5.03 -0.44 -3.34
CA GLY A 61 -4.53 0.46 -2.31
C GLY A 61 -5.43 0.48 -1.08
N LEU A 62 -6.75 0.64 -1.28
CA LEU A 62 -7.74 0.59 -0.19
C LEU A 62 -7.66 -0.73 0.58
N MET A 63 -7.62 -1.86 -0.12
CA MET A 63 -7.50 -3.19 0.51
C MET A 63 -6.23 -3.30 1.35
N MET A 64 -5.09 -2.84 0.82
CA MET A 64 -3.82 -2.88 1.52
C MET A 64 -3.81 -1.91 2.73
N GLY A 65 -4.40 -0.72 2.59
CA GLY A 65 -4.59 0.23 3.69
C GLY A 65 -5.44 -0.36 4.82
N LEU A 66 -6.56 -1.01 4.50
CA LEU A 66 -7.38 -1.68 5.52
C LEU A 66 -6.63 -2.82 6.20
N LEU A 67 -5.89 -3.64 5.45
CA LEU A 67 -5.08 -4.74 6.00
C LEU A 67 -4.01 -4.20 6.96
N THR A 68 -3.28 -3.16 6.56
CA THR A 68 -2.25 -2.54 7.42
C THR A 68 -2.88 -1.91 8.67
N GLY A 69 -4.05 -1.25 8.55
CA GLY A 69 -4.78 -0.72 9.70
C GLY A 69 -5.24 -1.81 10.68
N ILE A 70 -5.71 -2.96 10.18
CA ILE A 70 -6.09 -4.11 11.02
C ILE A 70 -4.87 -4.65 11.77
N LEU A 71 -3.74 -4.83 11.08
CA LEU A 71 -2.49 -5.29 11.71
C LEU A 71 -1.99 -4.30 12.76
N GLU A 72 -2.09 -3.00 12.48
CA GLU A 72 -1.65 -1.95 13.39
C GLU A 72 -2.41 -2.00 14.71
N ILE A 73 -3.74 -2.04 14.66
CA ILE A 73 -4.58 -2.00 15.85
C ILE A 73 -4.59 -3.37 16.56
N GLY A 74 -4.53 -4.46 15.80
CA GLY A 74 -4.54 -5.82 16.35
C GLY A 74 -3.26 -6.20 17.08
N TYR A 75 -2.11 -5.91 16.46
CA TYR A 75 -0.81 -6.46 16.84
C TYR A 75 0.24 -5.39 17.14
N PHE A 76 0.57 -4.52 16.18
CA PHE A 76 1.76 -3.65 16.29
C PHE A 76 1.63 -2.56 17.35
N SER A 77 0.44 -1.99 17.53
CA SER A 77 0.19 -1.02 18.59
C SER A 77 0.48 -1.57 19.99
N LYS A 78 0.23 -2.88 20.23
CA LYS A 78 0.53 -3.56 21.49
C LYS A 78 2.00 -3.90 21.63
N TRP A 79 2.63 -4.34 20.54
CA TRP A 79 4.02 -4.77 20.56
C TRP A 79 4.99 -3.60 20.82
N PHE A 80 4.66 -2.40 20.34
CA PHE A 80 5.53 -1.22 20.44
C PHE A 80 5.17 -0.25 21.58
N ILE A 81 4.33 -0.63 22.55
CA ILE A 81 3.85 0.28 23.63
C ILE A 81 5.00 1.02 24.33
N LYS A 82 6.08 0.32 24.68
CA LYS A 82 7.19 0.85 25.51
C LYS A 82 8.31 1.55 24.73
N ARG A 83 8.20 1.72 23.41
CA ARG A 83 9.26 2.33 22.57
C ARG A 83 9.00 3.83 22.38
N SER A 84 10.05 4.61 22.08
CA SER A 84 9.90 6.04 21.75
C SER A 84 9.24 6.23 20.38
N PHE A 85 8.53 7.35 20.21
CA PHE A 85 7.74 7.68 19.00
C PHE A 85 8.50 7.44 17.68
N THR A 86 9.68 8.03 17.53
CA THR A 86 10.51 7.88 16.32
C THR A 86 10.91 6.44 16.05
N LYS A 87 11.30 5.70 17.09
CA LYS A 87 11.67 4.29 16.95
C LYS A 87 10.46 3.46 16.49
N LYS A 88 9.25 3.74 17.02
CA LYS A 88 8.03 3.03 16.55
C LYS A 88 7.81 3.24 15.07
N ILE A 89 7.84 4.49 14.60
CA ILE A 89 7.57 4.82 13.19
C ILE A 89 8.58 4.13 12.28
N ILE A 90 9.89 4.22 12.57
CA ILE A 90 10.92 3.61 11.71
C ILE A 90 10.75 2.08 11.65
N PHE A 91 10.67 1.40 12.80
CA PHE A 91 10.58 -0.06 12.83
C PHE A 91 9.28 -0.57 12.19
N LYS A 92 8.14 0.06 12.49
CA LYS A 92 6.86 -0.31 11.86
C LYS A 92 6.90 -0.08 10.36
N SER A 93 7.43 1.06 9.91
CA SER A 93 7.48 1.38 8.49
C SER A 93 8.32 0.37 7.71
N LEU A 94 9.45 -0.10 8.27
CA LEU A 94 10.26 -1.15 7.67
C LEU A 94 9.50 -2.48 7.56
N ILE A 95 8.79 -2.89 8.62
CA ILE A 95 7.98 -4.12 8.60
C ILE A 95 6.87 -4.00 7.55
N TYR A 96 6.14 -2.88 7.51
CA TYR A 96 5.10 -2.67 6.52
C TYR A 96 5.65 -2.62 5.10
N LEU A 97 6.83 -2.05 4.89
CA LEU A 97 7.48 -2.04 3.58
C LEU A 97 7.74 -3.47 3.11
N VAL A 98 8.25 -4.36 3.97
CA VAL A 98 8.42 -5.79 3.65
C VAL A 98 7.08 -6.45 3.30
N ILE A 99 6.03 -6.21 4.07
CA ILE A 99 4.69 -6.77 3.80
C ILE A 99 4.18 -6.31 2.43
N VAL A 100 4.37 -5.03 2.08
CA VAL A 100 3.94 -4.49 0.79
C VAL A 100 4.75 -5.04 -0.37
N ILE A 101 6.07 -5.19 -0.22
CA ILE A 101 6.90 -5.84 -1.24
C ILE A 101 6.38 -7.26 -1.52
N LEU A 102 6.13 -8.04 -0.46
CA LEU A 102 5.59 -9.40 -0.60
C LEU A 102 4.23 -9.40 -1.29
N PHE A 103 3.36 -8.45 -0.93
CA PHE A 103 2.07 -8.28 -1.58
C PHE A 103 2.20 -7.95 -3.08
N LEU A 104 3.11 -7.06 -3.46
CA LEU A 104 3.40 -6.74 -4.87
C LEU A 104 3.92 -7.96 -5.63
N VAL A 105 4.86 -8.73 -5.06
CA VAL A 105 5.36 -9.97 -5.68
C VAL A 105 4.20 -10.93 -5.96
N ILE A 106 3.32 -11.14 -4.97
CA ILE A 106 2.16 -12.04 -5.11
C ILE A 106 1.23 -11.55 -6.22
N ILE A 107 0.90 -10.25 -6.26
CA ILE A 107 0.03 -9.70 -7.31
C ILE A 107 0.67 -9.83 -8.68
N THR A 108 1.96 -9.53 -8.82
CA THR A 108 2.66 -9.65 -10.11
C THR A 108 2.64 -11.08 -10.60
N VAL A 109 2.92 -12.06 -9.74
CA VAL A 109 2.86 -13.49 -10.09
C VAL A 109 1.46 -13.92 -10.50
N ILE A 110 0.43 -13.50 -9.75
CA ILE A 110 -0.98 -13.79 -10.08
C ILE A 110 -1.33 -13.19 -11.45
N ASN A 111 -0.98 -11.93 -11.70
CA ASN A 111 -1.28 -11.26 -12.95
C ASN A 111 -0.58 -11.95 -14.14
N THR A 112 0.71 -12.30 -14.01
CA THR A 112 1.43 -13.05 -15.04
C THR A 112 0.80 -14.43 -15.31
N ALA A 113 0.36 -15.14 -14.27
CA ALA A 113 -0.33 -16.42 -14.43
C ALA A 113 -1.65 -16.28 -15.22
N TYR A 114 -2.44 -15.25 -14.92
CA TYR A 114 -3.68 -14.96 -15.64
C TYR A 114 -3.45 -14.51 -17.09
N THR A 115 -2.47 -13.63 -17.33
CA THR A 115 -2.22 -13.06 -18.66
C THR A 115 -1.64 -14.08 -19.64
N TYR A 116 -0.68 -14.90 -19.20
CA TYR A 116 0.03 -15.80 -20.11
C TYR A 116 -0.54 -17.22 -20.13
N ASN A 117 -1.51 -17.58 -19.27
CA ASN A 117 -2.04 -18.95 -19.13
C ASN A 117 -0.93 -20.02 -18.96
N VAL A 118 0.22 -19.60 -18.42
CA VAL A 118 1.42 -20.43 -18.29
C VAL A 118 1.68 -20.64 -16.80
N TYR A 119 1.63 -21.90 -16.38
CA TYR A 119 1.90 -22.33 -15.00
C TYR A 119 3.40 -22.65 -14.76
N SER A 120 4.27 -22.36 -15.72
CA SER A 120 5.72 -22.60 -15.60
C SER A 120 6.40 -21.52 -14.75
N LEU A 121 7.01 -21.93 -13.64
CA LEU A 121 7.74 -21.05 -12.70
C LEU A 121 8.77 -20.15 -13.39
N LYS A 122 9.44 -20.63 -14.45
CA LYS A 122 10.49 -19.86 -15.15
C LYS A 122 9.93 -18.67 -15.94
N ASN A 123 8.73 -18.81 -16.50
CA ASN A 123 8.05 -17.76 -17.27
C ASN A 123 7.24 -16.81 -16.37
N LEU A 124 6.87 -17.26 -15.16
CA LEU A 124 6.20 -16.42 -14.16
C LEU A 124 7.16 -15.44 -13.47
N VAL A 125 8.43 -15.85 -13.28
CA VAL A 125 9.41 -15.07 -12.52
C VAL A 125 10.17 -14.07 -13.38
N SER A 126 10.31 -14.28 -14.70
CA SER A 126 11.12 -13.38 -15.53
C SER A 126 10.59 -11.94 -15.61
N PRO A 127 9.27 -11.67 -15.74
CA PRO A 127 8.76 -10.30 -15.77
C PRO A 127 8.86 -9.63 -14.40
N ALA A 128 8.62 -10.40 -13.32
CA ALA A 128 8.83 -9.93 -11.96
C ALA A 128 10.29 -9.55 -11.73
N TRP A 129 11.24 -10.41 -12.14
CA TRP A 129 12.67 -10.15 -12.01
C TRP A 129 13.12 -8.91 -12.79
N ALA A 130 12.69 -8.77 -14.04
CA ALA A 130 12.97 -7.59 -14.86
C ALA A 130 12.46 -6.30 -14.19
N PHE A 131 11.25 -6.34 -13.63
CA PHE A 131 10.68 -5.24 -12.86
C PHE A 131 11.50 -4.94 -11.59
N PHE A 132 11.98 -5.97 -10.88
CA PHE A 132 12.80 -5.77 -9.67
C PHE A 132 14.19 -5.17 -9.96
N THR A 133 14.69 -5.30 -11.18
CA THR A 133 15.97 -4.72 -11.60
C THR A 133 15.84 -3.33 -12.24
N ASP A 134 14.62 -2.84 -12.45
CA ASP A 134 14.36 -1.59 -13.15
C ASP A 134 14.32 -0.38 -12.19
N TYR A 135 14.73 0.78 -12.68
CA TYR A 135 14.71 2.02 -11.88
C TYR A 135 13.28 2.46 -11.50
N ALA A 136 12.27 2.07 -12.29
CA ALA A 136 10.87 2.32 -11.95
C ALA A 136 10.47 1.67 -10.62
N LEU A 137 11.06 0.53 -10.25
CA LEU A 137 10.82 -0.09 -8.95
C LEU A 137 11.24 0.85 -7.82
N ILE A 138 12.41 1.48 -7.92
CA ILE A 138 12.92 2.37 -6.87
C ILE A 138 11.93 3.53 -6.66
N GLY A 139 11.42 4.12 -7.74
CA GLY A 139 10.41 5.17 -7.68
C GLY A 139 9.13 4.71 -6.97
N ILE A 140 8.62 3.52 -7.34
CA ILE A 140 7.43 2.92 -6.71
C ILE A 140 7.68 2.63 -5.22
N MET A 141 8.86 2.12 -4.89
CA MET A 141 9.25 1.79 -3.51
C MET A 141 9.35 3.03 -2.63
N VAL A 142 9.96 4.11 -3.12
CA VAL A 142 10.02 5.40 -2.42
C VAL A 142 8.62 5.98 -2.23
N TYR A 143 7.78 5.87 -3.25
CA TYR A 143 6.40 6.32 -3.20
C TYR A 143 5.60 5.56 -2.12
N ILE A 144 5.66 4.23 -2.12
CA ILE A 144 5.02 3.37 -1.13
C ILE A 144 5.56 3.64 0.28
N ALA A 145 6.88 3.76 0.44
CA ALA A 145 7.50 4.09 1.72
C ALA A 145 6.98 5.42 2.27
N SER A 146 6.76 6.42 1.42
CA SER A 146 6.19 7.71 1.81
C SER A 146 4.76 7.56 2.34
N ILE A 147 3.90 6.79 1.66
CA ILE A 147 2.53 6.50 2.12
C ILE A 147 2.56 5.82 3.49
N ILE A 148 3.42 4.81 3.65
CA ILE A 148 3.57 4.07 4.91
C ILE A 148 3.94 5.04 6.03
N VAL A 149 4.97 5.86 5.84
CA VAL A 149 5.43 6.82 6.87
C VAL A 149 4.33 7.81 7.23
N ILE A 150 3.64 8.39 6.24
CA ILE A 150 2.53 9.33 6.47
C ILE A 150 1.40 8.65 7.26
N THR A 151 1.03 7.44 6.89
CA THR A 151 -0.03 6.68 7.55
C THR A 151 0.35 6.32 8.99
N GLN A 152 1.61 5.91 9.21
CA GLN A 152 2.14 5.63 10.55
C GLN A 152 2.19 6.89 11.42
N PHE A 153 2.63 8.00 10.85
CA PHE A 153 2.66 9.28 11.54
C PHE A 153 1.26 9.70 11.97
N TYR A 154 0.28 9.63 11.07
CA TYR A 154 -1.13 9.87 11.38
C TYR A 154 -1.62 8.98 12.53
N ALA A 155 -1.31 7.69 12.48
CA ALA A 155 -1.78 6.72 13.47
C ALA A 155 -1.20 6.94 14.87
N GLU A 156 0.08 7.28 14.98
CA GLU A 156 0.74 7.56 16.25
C GLU A 156 0.33 8.94 16.80
N PHE A 157 0.15 9.93 15.94
CA PHE A 157 -0.34 11.25 16.32
C PHE A 157 -1.79 11.21 16.83
N SER A 158 -2.69 10.51 16.12
CA SER A 158 -4.07 10.26 16.53
C SER A 158 -4.16 9.53 17.89
N GLN A 159 -3.24 8.60 18.15
CA GLN A 159 -3.17 7.91 19.44
C GLN A 159 -2.69 8.81 20.56
N SER A 160 -1.73 9.70 20.29
CA SER A 160 -1.13 10.57 21.30
C SER A 160 -2.07 11.69 21.76
N ILE A 161 -2.87 12.25 20.84
CA ILE A 161 -3.81 13.35 21.11
C ILE A 161 -5.20 12.85 21.54
N GLY A 162 -5.52 11.59 21.22
CA GLY A 162 -6.83 11.00 21.43
C GLY A 162 -7.63 10.95 20.13
N VAL A 163 -8.19 9.77 19.86
CA VAL A 163 -8.83 9.43 18.57
C VAL A 163 -10.00 10.37 18.23
N GLY A 164 -10.72 10.90 19.23
CA GLY A 164 -11.88 11.78 19.03
C GLY A 164 -11.55 13.25 18.75
N THR A 165 -10.36 13.73 19.12
CA THR A 165 -9.98 15.14 18.92
C THR A 165 -9.62 15.39 17.47
N LEU A 166 -8.98 14.42 16.81
CA LEU A 166 -8.54 14.53 15.42
C LEU A 166 -9.71 14.36 14.43
N SER A 167 -10.72 13.55 14.78
CA SER A 167 -11.96 13.44 14.00
C SER A 167 -12.87 14.67 14.08
N ASN A 168 -12.63 15.58 15.05
CA ASN A 168 -13.35 16.85 15.16
C ASN A 168 -12.61 18.01 14.49
N PHE A 169 -11.37 17.79 14.04
CA PHE A 169 -10.54 18.83 13.40
C PHE A 169 -10.72 18.86 11.87
N PHE A 170 -11.19 17.76 11.28
CA PHE A 170 -11.60 17.64 9.88
C PHE A 170 -13.11 17.39 9.83
#